data_AF-A0A6J0A9C3-F1
#
_entry.id   AF-A0A6J0A9C3-F1
#
_cell.length_a   1.000
_cell.length_b   1.000
_cell.length_c   1.000
_cell.angle_alpha   90.00
_cell.angle_beta   90.00
_cell.angle_gamma   90.00
#
_symmetry.space_group_name_H-M   'P 1'
#
loop_
_entity.id
_entity.type
_entity.pdbx_description
1 polymer ?
#
loop_
_entity_poly.entity_id
_entity_poly.type
_entity_poly.pdbx_seq_one_letter_code
_entity_poly.pdbx_strand_id
1 'polypeptide(L)'
;FDSYEVTIPKKLSFRREQQGVAKHVSYLLQVKGKNRVLHLWPKRFLLARTLQVFSFTEQGQLWEDHPYVPSDCNYMGLVEGNQDSEATLSTCTGALRGILQIDARHYQIEPLRASSTFEHVVYLLKKEQEFPSHICGLSHDDTVKQMAQQENVARISDLTESYMHQKYLELALVFDHSRYLYLNSNLTLVVNDAILLTAIADSYFQDVRMR
;
A
#
# COMPACT_ATOMS: atom_id res chain seq x y z
N PHE A 1 3.16 -8.70 -19.91
CA PHE A 1 2.70 -7.35 -19.51
C PHE A 1 1.91 -6.78 -20.67
N ASP A 2 0.58 -6.78 -20.59
CA ASP A 2 -0.24 -6.21 -21.67
C ASP A 2 -0.34 -4.70 -21.45
N SER A 3 0.54 -3.97 -22.15
CA SER A 3 0.74 -2.51 -22.12
C SER A 3 1.22 -1.93 -20.78
N TYR A 4 2.48 -1.49 -20.74
CA TYR A 4 3.02 -0.59 -19.73
C TYR A 4 3.42 0.74 -20.39
N GLU A 5 3.43 1.80 -19.59
CA GLU A 5 3.89 3.13 -19.99
C GLU A 5 5.08 3.52 -19.11
N VAL A 6 6.14 4.06 -19.72
CA VAL A 6 7.27 4.63 -18.98
C VAL A 6 7.05 6.13 -18.84
N THR A 7 7.19 6.63 -17.62
CA THR A 7 7.04 8.05 -17.31
C THR A 7 8.18 8.52 -16.41
N ILE A 8 8.46 9.82 -16.41
CA ILE A 8 9.41 10.46 -15.49
C ILE A 8 8.59 11.44 -14.65
N PRO A 9 8.17 11.06 -13.44
CA PRO A 9 7.36 11.92 -12.58
C PRO A 9 8.14 13.19 -12.20
N LYS A 10 7.56 14.35 -12.52
CA LYS A 10 8.14 15.65 -12.20
C LYS A 10 7.49 16.21 -10.95
N LYS A 11 8.27 16.37 -9.88
CA LYS A 11 7.80 17.04 -8.67
C LYS A 11 7.50 18.51 -8.99
N LEU A 12 6.30 18.95 -8.69
CA LEU A 12 5.86 20.34 -8.85
C LEU A 12 6.15 21.12 -7.57
N SER A 13 6.69 22.32 -7.70
CA SER A 13 6.88 23.27 -6.61
C SER A 13 5.94 24.47 -6.79
N PHE A 14 5.17 24.79 -5.76
CA PHE A 14 4.32 25.98 -5.77
C PHE A 14 5.05 27.11 -5.01
N ARG A 15 5.16 28.28 -5.64
CA ARG A 15 5.92 29.46 -5.14
C ARG A 15 5.42 30.08 -3.81
N ARG A 16 4.44 29.48 -3.12
CA ARG A 16 3.95 29.91 -1.80
C ARG A 16 3.98 28.74 -0.83
N GLU A 17 5.16 28.38 -0.37
CA GLU A 17 5.28 27.58 0.86
C GLU A 17 4.96 28.49 2.05
N GLN A 18 3.68 28.52 2.45
CA GLN A 18 3.36 28.87 3.84
C GLN A 18 3.97 27.78 4.71
N GLN A 19 5.14 28.07 5.28
CA GLN A 19 5.77 27.28 6.33
C GLN A 19 4.76 27.08 7.47
N GLY A 20 4.24 25.86 7.61
CA GLY A 20 3.45 25.49 8.78
C GLY A 20 2.49 24.31 8.63
N VAL A 21 2.03 23.99 7.42
CA VAL A 21 1.03 22.92 7.21
C VAL A 21 1.65 21.79 6.38
N ALA A 22 1.24 20.55 6.65
CA ALA A 22 1.85 19.30 6.17
C ALA A 22 2.52 19.38 4.78
N LYS A 23 3.69 18.73 4.61
CA LYS A 23 4.43 18.62 3.33
C LYS A 23 3.57 17.94 2.26
N HIS A 24 2.63 18.67 1.68
CA HIS A 24 1.89 18.25 0.50
C HIS A 24 2.85 18.31 -0.67
N VAL A 25 2.86 17.26 -1.48
CA VAL A 25 3.69 17.21 -2.68
C VAL A 25 2.80 16.96 -3.88
N SER A 26 3.20 17.46 -5.03
CA SER A 26 2.48 17.19 -6.27
C SER A 26 3.44 16.71 -7.34
N TYR A 27 2.96 15.78 -8.18
CA TYR A 27 3.74 15.19 -9.25
C TYR A 27 2.97 15.26 -10.56
N LEU A 28 3.65 15.68 -11.61
CA LEU A 28 3.18 15.54 -12.98
C LEU A 28 3.75 14.25 -13.57
N LEU A 29 2.90 13.35 -14.03
CA LEU A 29 3.32 12.15 -14.75
C LEU A 29 2.36 11.84 -15.89
N GLN A 30 2.75 10.90 -16.74
CA GLN A 30 1.92 10.40 -17.83
C GLN A 30 1.25 9.09 -17.39
N VAL A 31 -0.06 9.00 -17.61
CA VAL A 31 -0.83 7.77 -17.43
C VAL A 31 -1.79 7.63 -18.62
N LYS A 32 -1.65 6.54 -19.38
CA LYS A 32 -2.39 6.27 -20.63
C LYS A 32 -2.24 7.39 -21.67
N GLY A 33 -1.03 7.87 -21.86
CA GLY A 33 -0.72 8.91 -22.82
C GLY A 33 -1.16 10.31 -22.40
N LYS A 34 -1.87 10.46 -21.27
CA LYS A 34 -2.36 11.75 -20.77
C LYS A 34 -1.50 12.21 -19.59
N ASN A 35 -1.12 13.49 -19.61
CA ASN A 35 -0.50 14.13 -18.47
C ASN A 35 -1.51 14.28 -17.34
N ARG A 36 -1.13 13.83 -16.14
CA ARG A 36 -1.93 13.84 -14.92
C ARG A 36 -1.13 14.48 -13.80
N VAL A 37 -1.78 15.34 -13.02
CA VAL A 37 -1.22 15.90 -11.79
C VAL A 37 -1.75 15.09 -10.63
N LEU A 38 -0.85 14.57 -9.80
CA LEU A 38 -1.16 13.94 -8.53
C LEU A 38 -0.96 14.96 -7.42
N HIS A 39 -1.95 15.10 -6.54
CA HIS A 39 -1.80 15.80 -5.27
C HIS A 39 -1.72 14.77 -4.15
N LEU A 40 -0.65 14.85 -3.35
CA LEU A 40 -0.31 13.85 -2.33
C LEU A 40 -0.23 14.49 -0.95
N TRP A 41 -0.88 13.86 0.01
CA TRP A 41 -0.92 14.21 1.43
C TRP A 41 -0.31 13.07 2.26
N PRO A 42 0.63 13.36 3.18
CA PRO A 42 1.23 12.32 4.01
C PRO A 42 0.20 11.57 4.85
N LYS A 43 0.25 10.23 4.82
CA LYS A 43 -0.52 9.34 5.71
C LYS A 43 0.05 9.41 7.12
N ARG A 44 -0.38 10.42 7.88
CA ARG A 44 0.05 10.62 9.27
C ARG A 44 -0.46 9.47 10.15
N PHE A 45 0.40 9.03 11.07
CA PHE A 45 0.08 8.00 12.08
C PHE A 45 -0.28 6.62 11.50
N LEU A 46 0.05 6.34 10.24
CA LEU A 46 -0.11 5.01 9.65
C LEU A 46 0.87 4.00 10.27
N LEU A 47 2.14 4.40 10.39
CA LEU A 47 3.22 3.55 10.88
C LEU A 47 3.89 4.22 12.08
N ALA A 48 4.32 3.38 13.03
CA ALA A 48 5.24 3.81 14.07
C ALA A 48 6.53 4.34 13.44
N ARG A 49 7.12 5.38 14.04
CA ARG A 49 8.40 5.93 13.57
C ARG A 49 9.53 4.92 13.63
N THR A 50 9.45 3.99 14.57
CA THR A 50 10.35 2.84 14.73
C THR A 50 9.50 1.60 14.54
N LEU A 51 9.59 1.00 13.36
CA LEU A 51 8.80 -0.18 13.02
C LEU A 51 9.44 -1.41 13.65
N GLN A 52 8.68 -2.23 14.37
CA GLN A 52 9.20 -3.46 14.96
C GLN A 52 9.27 -4.56 13.89
N VAL A 53 10.46 -5.11 13.66
CA VAL A 53 10.71 -6.14 12.65
C VAL A 53 11.41 -7.32 13.31
N PHE A 54 10.83 -8.51 13.12
CA PHE A 54 11.41 -9.77 13.57
C PHE A 54 11.91 -10.56 12.37
N SER A 55 13.15 -11.03 12.43
CA SER A 55 13.75 -11.90 11.44
C SER A 55 14.45 -13.08 12.10
N PHE A 56 14.81 -14.09 11.32
CA PHE A 56 15.48 -15.29 11.79
C PHE A 56 16.82 -15.44 11.06
N THR A 57 17.88 -15.74 11.79
CA THR A 57 19.16 -16.11 11.19
C THR A 57 19.08 -17.51 10.56
N GLU A 58 20.10 -17.90 9.79
CA GLU A 58 20.20 -19.26 9.25
C GLU A 58 20.19 -20.35 10.34
N GLN A 59 20.64 -20.02 11.55
CA GLN A 59 20.64 -20.91 12.72
C GLN A 59 19.30 -20.89 13.48
N GLY A 60 18.29 -20.18 12.97
CA GLY A 60 16.97 -20.04 13.58
C GLY A 60 16.93 -19.09 14.78
N GLN A 61 17.97 -18.28 14.99
CA GLN A 61 17.98 -17.31 16.09
C GLN A 61 17.08 -16.13 15.74
N LEU A 62 16.21 -15.75 16.68
CA LEU A 62 15.39 -14.54 16.56
C LEU A 62 16.27 -13.29 16.61
N TRP A 63 16.07 -12.41 15.63
CA TRP A 63 16.66 -11.09 15.56
C TRP A 63 15.54 -10.05 15.53
N GLU A 64 15.65 -9.03 16.36
CA GLU A 64 14.70 -7.92 16.42
C GLU A 64 15.40 -6.62 15.99
N ASP A 65 14.74 -5.87 15.11
CA ASP A 65 15.20 -4.58 14.63
C ASP A 65 14.08 -3.54 14.69
N HIS A 66 14.48 -2.27 14.71
CA HIS A 66 13.58 -1.12 14.82
C HIS A 66 13.89 -0.05 13.74
N PRO A 67 13.77 -0.38 12.44
CA PRO A 67 14.04 0.58 11.37
C PRO A 67 13.20 1.86 11.49
N TYR A 68 13.85 3.00 11.24
CA TYR A 68 13.20 4.30 11.24
C TYR A 68 12.39 4.52 9.96
N VAL A 69 11.11 4.88 10.11
CA VAL A 69 10.21 5.21 9.00
C VAL A 69 9.87 6.71 9.04
N PRO A 70 10.27 7.49 8.01
CA PRO A 70 9.92 8.90 7.92
C PRO A 70 8.41 9.12 7.84
N SER A 71 7.90 10.12 8.58
CA SER A 71 6.47 10.47 8.57
C SER A 71 5.95 11.03 7.26
N ASP A 72 6.86 11.46 6.37
CA ASP A 72 6.60 12.09 5.08
C ASP A 72 7.10 11.22 3.93
N CYS A 73 6.91 9.90 4.03
CA CYS A 73 7.24 8.98 2.95
C CYS A 73 6.09 8.06 2.50
N ASN A 74 4.93 8.07 3.16
CA ASN A 74 3.71 7.40 2.69
C ASN A 74 2.60 8.42 2.50
N TYR A 75 1.85 8.29 1.41
CA TYR A 75 0.94 9.32 0.93
C TYR A 75 -0.39 8.71 0.47
N MET A 76 -1.48 9.42 0.78
CA MET A 76 -2.75 9.33 0.07
C MET A 76 -2.85 10.50 -0.91
N GLY A 77 -3.67 10.38 -1.93
CA GLY A 77 -3.76 11.40 -2.96
C GLY A 77 -4.95 11.28 -3.89
N LEU A 78 -5.07 12.28 -4.74
CA LEU A 78 -6.08 12.38 -5.78
C LEU A 78 -5.41 12.80 -7.07
N VAL A 79 -6.02 12.45 -8.20
CA VAL A 79 -5.61 12.87 -9.54
C VAL A 79 -6.43 14.09 -9.97
N GLU A 80 -5.76 15.17 -10.33
CA GLU A 80 -6.40 16.42 -10.75
C GLU A 80 -7.37 16.18 -11.92
N GLY A 81 -8.58 16.75 -11.80
CA GLY A 81 -9.64 16.62 -12.80
C GLY A 81 -10.46 15.33 -12.72
N ASN A 82 -10.25 14.47 -11.72
CA ASN A 82 -11.11 13.32 -11.43
C ASN A 82 -11.41 13.23 -9.92
N GLN A 83 -12.66 13.49 -9.52
CA GLN A 83 -13.07 13.51 -8.11
C GLN A 83 -13.15 12.12 -7.47
N ASP A 84 -13.33 11.07 -8.28
CA ASP A 84 -13.43 9.68 -7.82
C ASP A 84 -12.09 8.93 -7.98
N SER A 85 -11.00 9.68 -8.19
CA SER A 85 -9.66 9.12 -8.30
C SER A 85 -8.99 9.05 -6.95
N GLU A 86 -8.16 8.03 -6.75
CA GLU A 86 -7.40 7.86 -5.52
C GLU A 86 -5.97 7.50 -5.83
N ALA A 87 -5.06 7.81 -4.92
CA ALA A 87 -3.67 7.43 -5.02
C ALA A 87 -3.15 7.01 -3.65
N THR A 88 -2.45 5.89 -3.60
CA THR A 88 -1.71 5.44 -2.44
C THR A 88 -0.27 5.18 -2.85
N LEU A 89 0.63 6.06 -2.43
CA LEU A 89 2.02 6.06 -2.89
C LEU A 89 3.00 6.10 -1.71
N SER A 90 4.12 5.42 -1.88
CA SER A 90 5.29 5.48 -1.02
C SER A 90 6.45 6.12 -1.76
N THR A 91 7.23 6.92 -1.05
CA THR A 91 8.53 7.46 -1.44
C THR A 91 9.64 7.06 -0.45
N CYS A 92 9.39 6.08 0.42
CA CYS A 92 10.34 5.71 1.49
C CYS A 92 11.67 5.18 0.95
N THR A 93 11.69 4.63 -0.27
CA THR A 93 12.91 4.19 -0.97
C THR A 93 13.57 5.29 -1.80
N GLY A 94 13.05 6.52 -1.75
CA GLY A 94 13.48 7.63 -2.59
C GLY A 94 12.83 7.66 -3.97
N ALA A 95 12.03 6.67 -4.36
CA ALA A 95 11.28 6.63 -5.62
C ALA A 95 9.77 6.47 -5.38
N LEU A 96 8.94 6.91 -6.33
CA LEU A 96 7.50 6.69 -6.27
C LEU A 96 7.14 5.23 -6.50
N ARG A 97 6.36 4.64 -5.60
CA ARG A 97 5.79 3.30 -5.77
C ARG A 97 4.41 3.23 -5.15
N GLY A 98 3.46 2.57 -5.81
CA GLY A 98 2.14 2.30 -5.23
C GLY A 98 1.03 2.20 -6.27
N ILE A 99 -0.20 2.52 -5.88
CA ILE A 99 -1.41 2.29 -6.66
C ILE A 99 -2.13 3.61 -6.94
N LEU A 100 -2.64 3.76 -8.16
CA LEU A 100 -3.50 4.86 -8.60
C LEU A 100 -4.83 4.29 -9.07
N GLN A 101 -5.95 4.80 -8.58
CA GLN A 101 -7.28 4.56 -9.12
C GLN A 101 -7.69 5.74 -9.99
N ILE A 102 -7.93 5.48 -11.28
CA ILE A 102 -8.38 6.49 -12.25
C ILE A 102 -9.50 5.86 -13.08
N ASP A 103 -10.65 6.53 -13.16
CA ASP A 103 -11.82 6.08 -13.93
C ASP A 103 -12.21 4.61 -13.59
N ALA A 104 -12.28 4.28 -12.29
CA ALA A 104 -12.55 2.94 -11.74
C ALA A 104 -11.55 1.83 -12.18
N ARG A 105 -10.35 2.21 -12.60
CA ARG A 105 -9.26 1.29 -12.97
C ARG A 105 -8.05 1.52 -12.07
N HIS A 106 -7.43 0.42 -11.66
CA HIS A 106 -6.24 0.44 -10.81
C HIS A 106 -4.98 0.35 -11.66
N TYR A 107 -4.03 1.25 -11.42
CA TYR A 107 -2.72 1.28 -12.03
C TYR A 107 -1.68 1.12 -10.95
N GLN A 108 -0.64 0.34 -11.22
CA GLN A 108 0.54 0.29 -10.37
C GLN A 108 1.63 1.15 -10.98
N ILE A 109 2.30 1.94 -10.14
CA ILE A 109 3.52 2.65 -10.46
C ILE A 109 4.68 2.07 -9.65
N GLU A 110 5.80 1.83 -10.30
CA GLU A 110 7.02 1.37 -9.65
C GLU A 110 8.28 1.92 -10.36
N PRO A 111 9.39 2.10 -9.64
CA PRO A 111 10.63 2.56 -10.25
C PRO A 111 11.12 1.57 -11.31
N LEU A 112 11.55 2.09 -12.46
CA LEU A 112 12.24 1.29 -13.47
C LEU A 112 13.60 0.86 -12.90
N ARG A 113 13.85 -0.45 -12.89
CA ARG A 113 15.09 -1.01 -12.34
C ARG A 113 16.31 -0.42 -13.04
N ALA A 114 17.29 0.03 -12.24
CA ALA A 114 18.56 0.61 -12.70
C ALA A 114 18.41 1.90 -13.56
N SER A 115 17.29 2.62 -13.47
CA SER A 115 17.18 3.93 -14.10
C SER A 115 18.06 4.97 -13.40
N SER A 116 18.73 5.81 -14.19
CA SER A 116 19.49 6.98 -13.74
C SER A 116 18.69 8.28 -13.77
N THR A 117 17.46 8.26 -14.29
CA THR A 117 16.67 9.45 -14.65
C THR A 117 15.31 9.53 -13.95
N PHE A 118 15.14 8.83 -12.82
CA PHE A 118 13.87 8.77 -12.07
C PHE A 118 12.70 8.26 -12.94
N GLU A 119 12.96 7.27 -13.78
CA GLU A 119 11.94 6.64 -14.61
C GLU A 119 11.10 5.66 -13.80
N HIS A 120 9.82 5.64 -14.12
CA HIS A 120 8.81 4.79 -13.51
C HIS A 120 8.03 4.06 -14.59
N VAL A 121 7.65 2.84 -14.28
CA VAL A 121 6.73 2.05 -15.09
C VAL A 121 5.35 2.18 -14.48
N VAL A 122 4.36 2.53 -15.30
CA VAL A 122 2.96 2.57 -14.95
C VAL A 122 2.22 1.53 -15.78
N TYR A 123 1.50 0.62 -15.14
CA TYR A 123 0.75 -0.41 -15.84
C TYR A 123 -0.61 -0.63 -15.19
N LEU A 124 -1.57 -1.05 -16.01
CA LEU A 124 -2.90 -1.40 -15.54
C LEU A 124 -2.83 -2.71 -14.75
N LEU A 125 -3.31 -2.69 -13.51
CA LEU A 125 -3.58 -3.91 -12.76
C LEU A 125 -4.80 -4.56 -13.41
N LYS A 126 -4.59 -5.73 -14.03
CA LYS A 126 -5.71 -6.55 -14.49
C LYS A 126 -6.50 -6.95 -13.25
N LYS A 127 -7.83 -6.94 -13.33
CA LYS A 127 -8.62 -7.74 -12.39
C LYS A 127 -8.08 -9.16 -12.54
N GLU A 128 -7.52 -9.71 -11.47
CA GLU A 128 -7.27 -11.15 -11.44
C GLU A 128 -8.59 -11.82 -11.82
N GLN A 129 -8.51 -12.73 -12.79
CA GLN A 129 -9.57 -13.72 -12.96
C GLN A 129 -9.86 -14.27 -11.57
N GLU A 130 -11.15 -14.38 -11.23
CA GLU A 130 -11.64 -14.89 -9.94
C GLU A 130 -10.61 -15.83 -9.35
N PHE A 131 -9.94 -15.39 -8.28
CA PHE A 131 -8.89 -16.17 -7.65
C PHE A 131 -9.41 -17.60 -7.53
N PRO A 132 -8.78 -18.62 -8.15
CA PRO A 132 -9.19 -19.97 -7.90
C PRO A 132 -9.15 -20.12 -6.38
N SER A 133 -10.26 -20.60 -5.80
CA SER A 133 -10.52 -20.71 -4.36
C SER A 133 -9.49 -21.54 -3.56
N HIS A 134 -8.37 -21.89 -4.19
CA HIS A 134 -7.32 -22.80 -3.76
C HIS A 134 -5.98 -22.11 -3.50
N ILE A 135 -5.88 -20.77 -3.63
CA ILE A 135 -4.61 -20.05 -3.41
C ILE A 135 -4.27 -19.96 -1.91
N CYS A 136 -5.27 -20.00 -1.04
CA CYS A 136 -5.08 -20.34 0.36
C CYS A 136 -5.17 -21.87 0.47
N GLY A 137 -4.27 -22.53 1.21
CA GLY A 137 -4.25 -23.99 1.41
C GLY A 137 -5.45 -24.56 2.20
N LEU A 138 -6.55 -23.81 2.26
CA LEU A 138 -7.83 -24.21 2.83
C LEU A 138 -8.71 -24.71 1.68
N SER A 139 -9.29 -25.90 1.84
CA SER A 139 -10.35 -26.33 0.93
C SER A 139 -11.54 -25.36 1.04
N HIS A 140 -12.30 -25.20 -0.04
CA HIS A 140 -13.55 -24.42 -0.01
C HIS A 140 -14.47 -24.93 1.12
N ASP A 141 -14.45 -26.24 1.36
CA ASP A 141 -15.24 -26.92 2.39
C ASP A 141 -14.77 -26.60 3.82
N ASP A 142 -13.46 -26.39 4.02
CA ASP A 142 -12.90 -25.97 5.31
C ASP A 142 -13.19 -24.50 5.59
N THR A 143 -13.19 -23.68 4.54
CA THR A 143 -13.53 -22.25 4.60
C THR A 143 -15.00 -22.05 4.96
N VAL A 144 -15.91 -22.80 4.31
CA VAL A 144 -17.36 -22.75 4.61
C VAL A 144 -17.65 -23.26 6.02
N LYS A 145 -16.97 -24.32 6.49
CA LYS A 145 -17.11 -24.80 7.86
C LYS A 145 -16.62 -23.77 8.88
N GLN A 146 -15.48 -23.13 8.66
CA GLN A 146 -14.98 -22.08 9.56
C GLN A 146 -15.87 -20.82 9.55
N MET A 147 -16.35 -20.41 8.38
CA MET A 147 -17.30 -19.29 8.27
C MET A 147 -18.63 -19.60 8.98
N ALA A 148 -19.19 -20.81 8.80
CA ALA A 148 -20.40 -21.24 9.51
C ALA A 148 -20.18 -21.37 11.03
N GLN A 149 -18.98 -21.73 11.46
CA GLN A 149 -18.62 -21.80 12.87
C GLN A 149 -18.48 -20.39 13.47
N GLN A 150 -17.92 -19.43 12.72
CA GLN A 150 -17.86 -18.01 13.08
C GLN A 150 -19.23 -17.32 13.05
N GLU A 151 -20.11 -17.64 12.11
CA GLU A 151 -21.49 -17.13 12.11
C GLU A 151 -22.25 -17.55 13.37
N ASN A 152 -22.00 -18.76 13.88
CA ASN A 152 -22.61 -19.22 15.13
C ASN A 152 -22.03 -18.53 16.37
N VAL A 153 -20.78 -18.07 16.33
CA VAL A 153 -20.15 -17.26 17.41
C VAL A 153 -20.53 -15.78 17.29
N ALA A 154 -20.79 -15.28 16.08
CA ALA A 154 -21.21 -13.91 15.81
C ALA A 154 -22.69 -13.65 16.09
N ARG A 155 -23.48 -14.66 16.53
CA ARG A 155 -24.83 -14.48 17.09
C ARG A 155 -24.82 -13.94 18.53
N ILE A 156 -23.85 -13.09 18.84
CA ILE A 156 -23.89 -12.23 20.03
C ILE A 156 -24.64 -10.97 19.60
N SER A 157 -25.93 -10.98 19.93
CA SER A 157 -26.79 -9.83 20.27
C SER A 157 -26.27 -8.42 19.90
N ASP A 158 -27.09 -7.71 19.11
CA ASP A 158 -27.15 -6.26 19.00
C ASP A 158 -25.95 -5.54 18.36
N LEU A 159 -25.68 -5.85 17.08
CA LEU A 159 -24.81 -5.02 16.23
C LEU A 159 -25.53 -3.78 15.65
N THR A 160 -26.59 -3.28 16.30
CA THR A 160 -27.35 -2.11 15.83
C THR A 160 -26.88 -0.79 16.45
N GLU A 161 -25.99 -0.80 17.46
CA GLU A 161 -25.53 0.43 18.15
C GLU A 161 -24.01 0.66 18.20
N SER A 162 -23.18 -0.18 17.56
CA SER A 162 -21.70 -0.06 17.62
C SER A 162 -21.07 0.95 16.63
N TYR A 163 -21.86 1.76 15.92
CA TYR A 163 -21.39 2.56 14.77
C TYR A 163 -20.74 3.91 15.10
N MET A 164 -20.59 4.27 16.38
CA MET A 164 -20.21 5.64 16.77
C MET A 164 -18.71 5.85 17.05
N HIS A 165 -17.91 4.78 17.15
CA HIS A 165 -16.49 4.90 17.54
C HIS A 165 -15.54 4.44 16.44
N GLN A 166 -14.45 5.18 16.28
CA GLN A 166 -13.32 4.80 15.41
C GLN A 166 -12.78 3.44 15.87
N LYS A 167 -12.66 2.51 14.93
CA LYS A 167 -12.05 1.19 15.17
C LYS A 167 -10.59 1.23 14.74
N TYR A 168 -9.74 0.52 15.48
CA TYR A 168 -8.31 0.41 15.21
C TYR A 168 -7.96 -1.03 14.83
N LEU A 169 -7.15 -1.21 13.79
CA LEU A 169 -6.65 -2.49 13.33
C LEU A 169 -5.17 -2.63 13.72
N GLU A 170 -4.85 -3.66 14.50
CA GLU A 170 -3.46 -4.08 14.69
C GLU A 170 -3.09 -5.07 13.59
N LEU A 171 -2.09 -4.70 12.77
CA LEU A 171 -1.66 -5.48 11.62
C LEU A 171 -0.30 -6.13 11.87
N ALA A 172 -0.23 -7.45 11.70
CA ALA A 172 1.02 -8.20 11.62
C ALA A 172 1.17 -8.77 10.20
N LEU A 173 2.29 -8.47 9.55
CA LEU A 173 2.62 -9.01 8.22
C LEU A 173 3.74 -10.04 8.34
N VAL A 174 3.49 -11.25 7.84
CA VAL A 174 4.48 -12.34 7.81
C VAL A 174 4.90 -12.58 6.37
N PHE A 175 6.19 -12.46 6.12
CA PHE A 175 6.80 -12.76 4.82
C PHE A 175 7.52 -14.10 4.94
N ASP A 176 7.10 -15.07 4.14
CA ASP A 176 7.70 -16.40 4.17
C ASP A 176 9.11 -16.39 3.56
N HIS A 177 9.81 -17.52 3.74
CA HIS A 177 11.17 -17.67 3.23
C HIS A 177 11.22 -17.56 1.69
N SER A 178 10.20 -18.05 0.98
CA SER A 178 10.17 -17.98 -0.48
C SER A 178 10.09 -16.52 -0.97
N ARG A 179 9.30 -15.67 -0.30
CA ARG A 179 9.22 -14.24 -0.59
C ARG A 179 10.51 -13.51 -0.24
N TYR A 180 11.17 -13.88 0.85
CA TYR A 180 12.47 -13.32 1.19
C TYR A 180 13.53 -13.64 0.12
N LEU A 181 13.59 -14.89 -0.35
CA LEU A 181 14.49 -15.29 -1.43
C LEU A 181 14.16 -14.60 -2.76
N TYR A 182 12.87 -14.41 -3.08
CA TYR A 182 12.43 -13.66 -4.27
C TYR A 182 12.97 -12.23 -4.28
N LEU A 183 13.12 -11.62 -3.11
CA LEU A 183 13.71 -10.30 -2.92
C LEU A 183 15.23 -10.34 -2.75
N ASN A 184 15.89 -11.40 -3.24
CA ASN A 184 17.33 -11.62 -3.18
C ASN A 184 17.88 -11.54 -1.74
N SER A 185 17.14 -12.09 -0.78
CA SER A 185 17.53 -12.11 0.63
C SER A 185 17.77 -10.70 1.21
N ASN A 186 17.06 -9.70 0.69
CA ASN A 186 17.21 -8.31 1.13
C ASN A 186 16.09 -7.91 2.09
N LEU A 187 16.40 -7.86 3.38
CA LEU A 187 15.44 -7.50 4.44
C LEU A 187 14.87 -6.09 4.24
N THR A 188 15.68 -5.14 3.78
CA THR A 188 15.23 -3.77 3.50
C THR A 188 14.14 -3.75 2.43
N LEU A 189 14.24 -4.57 1.39
CA LEU A 189 13.18 -4.68 0.38
C LEU A 189 11.89 -5.30 0.95
N VAL A 190 12.00 -6.30 1.84
CA VAL A 190 10.84 -6.88 2.53
C VAL A 190 10.14 -5.83 3.39
N VAL A 191 10.89 -5.08 4.18
CA VAL A 191 10.34 -4.01 5.04
C VAL A 191 9.66 -2.93 4.19
N ASN A 192 10.26 -2.54 3.06
CA ASN A 192 9.65 -1.57 2.15
C ASN A 192 8.36 -2.10 1.50
N ASP A 193 8.29 -3.39 1.17
CA ASP A 193 7.05 -4.04 0.72
C ASP A 193 5.98 -4.03 1.82
N ALA A 194 6.36 -4.35 3.06
CA ALA A 194 5.45 -4.31 4.21
C ALA A 194 4.87 -2.91 4.42
N ILE A 195 5.70 -1.87 4.39
CA ILE A 195 5.29 -0.47 4.51
C ILE A 195 4.26 -0.11 3.43
N LEU A 196 4.53 -0.49 2.17
CA LEU A 196 3.62 -0.20 1.06
C LEU A 196 2.30 -0.97 1.19
N LEU A 197 2.34 -2.25 1.54
CA LEU A 197 1.15 -3.07 1.73
C LEU A 197 0.27 -2.53 2.85
N THR A 198 0.87 -2.11 3.97
CA THR A 198 0.14 -1.45 5.06
C THR A 198 -0.52 -0.15 4.59
N ALA A 199 0.18 0.66 3.78
CA ALA A 199 -0.39 1.90 3.25
C ALA A 199 -1.58 1.64 2.31
N ILE A 200 -1.52 0.60 1.48
CA ILE A 200 -2.60 0.16 0.59
C ILE A 200 -3.77 -0.38 1.40
N ALA A 201 -3.50 -1.26 2.39
CA ALA A 201 -4.53 -1.83 3.26
C ALA A 201 -5.29 -0.72 4.01
N ASP A 202 -4.58 0.25 4.58
CA ASP A 202 -5.21 1.40 5.24
C ASP A 202 -6.15 2.18 4.32
N SER A 203 -5.82 2.33 3.02
CA SER A 203 -6.74 2.98 2.07
C SER A 203 -8.06 2.21 1.94
N TYR A 204 -8.01 0.87 1.84
CA TYR A 204 -9.22 0.05 1.76
C TYR A 204 -10.01 0.01 3.07
N PHE A 205 -9.33 0.03 4.22
CA PHE A 205 -10.00 -0.02 5.53
C PHE A 205 -10.62 1.33 5.95
N GLN A 206 -10.17 2.44 5.37
CA GLN A 206 -10.78 3.75 5.58
C GLN A 206 -12.25 3.79 5.11
N ASP A 207 -12.61 3.04 4.07
CA ASP A 207 -14.00 2.94 3.57
C ASP A 207 -14.96 2.37 4.62
N VAL A 208 -14.47 1.51 5.51
CA VAL A 208 -15.24 0.91 6.61
C VAL A 208 -15.01 1.60 7.95
N ARG A 209 -14.42 2.81 7.94
CA ARG A 209 -14.10 3.62 9.13
C ARG A 209 -13.21 2.88 10.14
N MET A 210 -12.32 2.04 9.63
CA MET A 210 -11.22 1.43 10.39
C MET A 210 -9.92 2.16 10.07
N ARG A 211 -9.00 2.19 11.05
CA ARG A 211 -7.69 2.80 10.90
C ARG A 211 -6.61 1.91 11.48
#